data_AF-A0A952Z6I7-F1
#
_entry.id   AF-A0A952Z6I7-F1
#
_cell.length_a   1.000
_cell.length_b   1.000
_cell.length_c   1.000
_cell.angle_alpha   90.00
_cell.angle_beta   90.00
_cell.angle_gamma   90.00
#
_symmetry.space_group_name_H-M   'P 1'
#
loop_
_entity.id
_entity.type
_entity.pdbx_description
1 polymer ?
#
loop_
_entity_poly.entity_id
_entity_poly.type
_entity_poly.pdbx_seq_one_letter_code
_entity_poly.pdbx_strand_id
1 'polypeptide(L)' 'MSVEDLKIMDEIIDAKLQDAEIPGFQAEFDPMEAERIGAFEEDALSEQDALDSVIDQQA' A
#
# COMPACT_ATOMS: atom_id res chain seq x y z
N MET A 1 -17.15 7.81 -6.81
CA MET A 1 -16.67 7.12 -8.03
C MET A 1 -17.77 6.21 -8.52
N SER A 2 -17.99 6.13 -9.83
CA SER A 2 -18.94 5.18 -10.40
C SER A 2 -18.35 3.77 -10.42
N VAL A 3 -19.20 2.75 -10.61
CA VAL A 3 -18.75 1.36 -10.74
C VAL A 3 -17.89 1.14 -11.98
N GLU A 4 -18.09 1.93 -13.04
CA GLU A 4 -17.24 1.92 -14.24
C GLU A 4 -15.84 2.50 -13.95
N ASP A 5 -15.73 3.58 -13.16
CA ASP A 5 -14.43 4.18 -12.82
C ASP A 5 -13.55 3.19 -12.02
N LEU A 6 -14.15 2.39 -11.15
CA LEU A 6 -13.46 1.37 -10.37
C LEU A 6 -12.91 0.23 -11.23
N LYS A 7 -13.67 -0.20 -12.24
CA LYS A 7 -13.22 -1.23 -13.20
C LYS A 7 -12.04 -0.73 -14.04
N ILE A 8 -12.11 0.51 -14.51
CA ILE A 8 -11.01 1.12 -15.27
C ILE A 8 -9.75 1.18 -14.39
N MET A 9 -9.90 1.52 -13.11
CA MET A 9 -8.78 1.51 -12.16
C MET A 9 -8.18 0.12 -11.98
N ASP A 10 -9.00 -0.93 -11.86
CA ASP A 10 -8.51 -2.32 -11.80
C ASP A 10 -7.72 -2.71 -13.05
N GLU A 11 -8.25 -2.39 -14.23
CA GLU A 11 -7.58 -2.69 -15.50
C GLU A 11 -6.22 -1.97 -15.63
N ILE A 12 -6.13 -0.73 -15.14
CA ILE A 12 -4.87 0.02 -15.12
C ILE A 12 -3.87 -0.60 -14.13
N ILE A 13 -4.33 -0.97 -12.94
CA ILE A 13 -3.50 -1.62 -11.91
C ILE A 13 -2.94 -2.94 -12.44
N ASP A 14 -3.77 -3.77 -13.06
CA ASP A 14 -3.36 -5.06 -13.63
C ASP A 14 -2.29 -4.90 -14.72
N ALA A 15 -2.44 -3.89 -15.59
CA ALA A 15 -1.44 -3.59 -16.61
C ALA A 15 -0.10 -3.15 -15.98
N LYS A 16 -0.14 -2.25 -14.99
CA LYS A 16 1.05 -1.80 -14.25
C LYS A 16 1.75 -2.95 -13.51
N LEU A 17 0.99 -3.89 -12.94
CA LEU A 17 1.53 -5.07 -12.26
C LEU A 17 2.26 -6.01 -13.25
N GLN A 18 1.72 -6.21 -14.45
CA GLN A 18 2.42 -6.97 -15.49
C GLN A 18 3.74 -6.30 -15.89
N ASP A 19 3.76 -4.98 -16.01
CA ASP A 19 5.01 -4.27 -16.31
C ASP A 19 6.02 -4.41 -15.15
N ALA A 20 5.57 -4.44 -13.89
CA ALA A 20 6.43 -4.66 -12.72
C ALA A 20 7.06 -6.06 -12.65
N GLU A 21 6.54 -7.05 -13.38
CA GLU A 21 7.17 -8.37 -13.51
C GLU A 21 8.40 -8.32 -14.44
N ILE A 22 8.59 -7.24 -15.21
CA ILE A 22 9.75 -7.06 -16.08
C ILE A 22 10.96 -6.62 -15.25
N PRO A 23 12.06 -7.40 -15.23
CA PRO A 23 13.24 -7.03 -14.45
C PRO A 23 13.80 -5.66 -14.85
N GLY A 24 13.96 -4.77 -13.87
CA GLY A 24 14.47 -3.42 -14.07
C GLY A 24 13.41 -2.38 -14.47
N PHE A 25 12.14 -2.77 -14.59
CA PHE A 25 11.03 -1.84 -14.67
C PHE A 25 10.48 -1.56 -13.27
N GLN A 26 10.16 -0.29 -13.00
CA GLN A 26 9.54 0.12 -11.75
C GLN A 26 8.21 0.79 -12.07
N ALA A 27 7.11 0.12 -11.73
CA ALA A 27 5.77 0.65 -11.90
C ALA A 27 5.44 1.61 -10.75
N GLU A 28 4.90 2.78 -11.08
CA GLU A 28 4.44 3.78 -10.10
C GLU A 28 2.93 3.60 -9.83
N PHE A 29 2.59 3.59 -8.54
CA PHE A 29 1.22 3.48 -8.07
C PHE A 29 0.85 4.68 -7.20
N ASP A 30 -0.31 5.27 -7.47
CA ASP A 30 -0.89 6.32 -6.63
C ASP A 30 -1.33 5.74 -5.27
N PRO A 31 -1.51 6.55 -4.21
CA PRO A 31 -1.91 6.05 -2.90
C PRO A 31 -3.18 5.19 -2.90
N MET A 32 -4.17 5.55 -3.73
CA MET A 32 -5.39 4.76 -3.88
C MET A 32 -5.14 3.43 -4.60
N GLU A 33 -4.24 3.39 -5.59
CA GLU A 33 -3.89 2.14 -6.28
C GLU A 33 -3.10 1.21 -5.35
N ALA A 34 -2.14 1.76 -4.60
CA ALA A 34 -1.32 1.04 -3.62
C ALA A 34 -2.16 0.41 -2.50
N GLU A 35 -3.16 1.11 -1.98
CA GLU A 35 -4.10 0.57 -0.98
C GLU A 35 -4.86 -0.64 -1.53
N ARG A 36 -5.29 -0.60 -2.80
CA ARG A 36 -6.04 -1.69 -3.42
C ARG A 36 -5.22 -2.96 -3.64
N ILE A 37 -3.93 -2.83 -3.95
CA ILE A 37 -3.03 -3.97 -4.11
C ILE A 37 -2.37 -4.40 -2.80
N GLY A 38 -2.69 -3.73 -1.68
CA GLY A 38 -2.05 -3.99 -0.39
C GLY A 38 -0.55 -3.69 -0.39
N ALA A 39 -0.08 -2.83 -1.29
CA ALA A 39 1.31 -2.38 -1.35
C ALA A 39 1.61 -1.25 -0.37
N PHE A 40 0.59 -0.76 0.33
CA PHE A 40 0.81 0.10 1.48
C PHE A 40 1.32 -0.76 2.64
N GLU A 41 2.56 -0.53 3.05
CA GLU A 41 3.08 -1.07 4.30
C GLU A 41 2.26 -0.46 5.43
N GLU A 42 1.50 -1.27 6.16
CA GLU A 42 0.85 -0.84 7.39
C GLU A 42 1.93 -0.50 8.44
N ASP A 43 2.57 0.66 8.32
CA ASP A 43 3.40 1.27 9.37
C ASP A 43 2.52 1.85 10.50
N ALA A 44 1.38 1.22 10.76
CA ALA A 44 0.67 1.42 12.00
C ALA A 44 1.52 0.72 13.07
N LEU A 45 2.11 1.52 13.96
CA LEU A 45 2.88 1.06 15.11
C LEU A 45 2.20 -0.18 15.71
N SER A 46 2.90 -1.32 15.74
CA SER A 46 2.34 -2.51 16.36
C SER A 46 2.02 -2.21 17.82
N GLU A 47 1.00 -2.84 18.42
CA GLU A 47 0.67 -2.62 19.85
C GLU A 47 1.93 -2.81 20.74
N GLN A 48 2.79 -3.73 20.34
CA GLN A 48 4.05 -4.01 21.02
C GLN A 48 5.07 -2.88 20.84
N ASP A 49 5.29 -2.36 19.62
CA ASP A 49 6.18 -1.22 19.37
C ASP A 49 5.65 0.07 20.03
N ALA A 50 4.33 0.22 20.11
CA ALA A 50 3.67 1.33 20.80
C ALA A 50 3.92 1.32 22.30
N LEU A 51 3.88 0.14 22.93
CA LEU A 51 4.18 -0.06 24.34
C LEU A 51 5.68 0.06 24.64
N ASP A 52 6.54 -0.47 23.76
CA ASP A 52 8.00 -0.43 23.92
C ASP A 52 8.58 0.99 23.72
N SER A 53 7.88 1.85 22.98
CA SER A 53 8.25 3.27 22.82
C SER A 53 7.84 4.16 24.02
N VAL A 54 7.16 3.63 25.04
CA VAL A 54 6.74 4.41 26.21
C VAL A 54 7.90 4.56 27.20
N ILE A 55 8.59 5.71 27.13
CA ILE A 55 9.74 6.04 27.98
C ILE A 55 9.36 6.23 29.48
N ASP A 56 8.08 6.37 29.80
CA ASP A 56 7.60 6.78 31.13
C ASP A 56 7.02 5.64 32.00
N GLN A 57 7.49 4.39 31.83
CA GLN A 57 7.12 3.28 32.73
C GLN A 57 8.00 3.20 34.00
N GLN A 58 8.32 4.34 34.62
CA GLN A 58 8.89 4.36 35.97
C GLN A 58 8.29 5.49 36.83
N ALA A 59 7.23 5.14 37.58
CA ALA A 59 6.86 5.77 38.85
C ALA A 59 6.23 4.74 39.79
#